data_AF-A0A536PPX1-F1
#
_entry.id   AF-A0A536PPX1-F1
#
_cell.length_a   1.000
_cell.length_b   1.000
_cell.length_c   1.000
_cell.angle_alpha   90.00
_cell.angle_beta   90.00
_cell.angle_gamma   90.00
#
_symmetry.space_group_name_H-M   'P 1'
#
loop_
_entity.id
_entity.type
_entity.pdbx_description
1 polymer ?
#
loop_
_entity_poly.entity_id
_entity_poly.type
_entity_poly.pdbx_seq_one_letter_code
_entity_poly.pdbx_strand_id
1 'polypeptide(L)'
;MSLLARGSALGTVLADPRGRTLYYFAPERGGRIVCSGACTTYWPPSYSATGNPAAGAGVIGRLTVIMRGGGDQLVYNNWPLYTFAGDSAAGQTNGQGVVGFGGKWLVATPSLRP
;
A
#
# COMPACT_ATOMS: atom_id res chain seq x y z
N MET A 1 13.44 2.98 7.22
CA MET A 1 12.27 3.66 6.60
C MET A 1 11.02 3.04 7.19
N SER A 2 10.11 3.84 7.73
CA SER A 2 8.94 3.34 8.46
C SER A 2 7.64 3.76 7.78
N LEU A 3 6.63 2.88 7.80
CA LEU A 3 5.26 3.28 7.44
C LEU A 3 4.72 4.29 8.46
N LEU A 4 3.95 5.26 7.99
CA LEU A 4 3.35 6.29 8.83
C LEU A 4 1.83 6.14 8.83
N ALA A 5 1.20 6.39 9.97
CA ALA A 5 -0.24 6.66 10.03
C ALA A 5 -0.46 8.16 9.87
N ARG A 6 -1.34 8.56 8.94
CA ARG A 6 -1.62 9.96 8.63
C ARG A 6 -3.11 10.23 8.49
N GLY A 7 -3.58 11.35 9.03
CA GLY A 7 -4.94 11.84 8.81
C GLY A 7 -5.20 12.29 7.37
N SER A 8 -6.35 11.91 6.84
CA SER A 8 -6.87 12.31 5.53
C SER A 8 -8.38 12.60 5.64
N ALA A 9 -9.00 13.09 4.56
CA ALA A 9 -10.45 13.22 4.47
C ALA A 9 -11.20 11.87 4.61
N LEU A 10 -10.49 10.75 4.43
CA LEU A 10 -11.00 9.39 4.58
C LEU A 10 -10.72 8.79 5.97
N GLY A 11 -10.20 9.60 6.91
CA GLY A 11 -9.70 9.15 8.20
C GLY A 11 -8.21 8.83 8.16
N THR A 12 -7.74 8.04 9.12
CA THR A 12 -6.31 7.68 9.23
C THR A 12 -5.94 6.61 8.20
N VAL A 13 -4.99 6.95 7.33
CA VAL A 13 -4.46 6.07 6.29
C VAL A 13 -2.98 5.78 6.53
N LEU A 14 -2.51 4.66 5.97
CA LEU A 14 -1.10 4.31 5.91
C LEU A 14 -0.43 5.08 4.77
N ALA A 15 0.77 5.56 5.04
CA ALA A 15 1.59 6.29 4.09
C ALA A 15 3.04 5.81 4.12
N ASP A 16 3.73 5.97 3.00
CA ASP A 16 5.17 5.75 2.91
C ASP A 16 5.96 6.89 3.61
N PRO A 17 7.30 6.77 3.75
CA PRO A 17 8.12 7.82 4.36
C PRO A 17 8.10 9.17 3.64
N ARG A 18 7.65 9.22 2.38
CA ARG A 18 7.47 10.45 1.59
C ARG A 18 6.05 11.01 1.74
N GLY A 19 5.22 10.41 2.59
CA GLY A 19 3.83 10.81 2.84
C GLY A 19 2.85 10.44 1.74
N ARG A 20 3.24 9.54 0.82
CA ARG A 20 2.35 9.01 -0.23
C ARG A 20 1.40 7.99 0.38
N THR A 21 0.12 8.11 0.07
CA THR A 21 -0.90 7.16 0.54
C THR A 21 -0.62 5.76 -0.01
N LEU A 22 -0.79 4.77 0.84
CA LEU A 22 -0.67 3.36 0.51
C LEU A 22 -2.06 2.75 0.31
N TYR A 23 -2.14 1.89 -0.69
CA TYR A 23 -3.36 1.21 -1.11
C TYR A 23 -3.15 -0.29 -1.13
N TYR A 24 -4.26 -1.02 -1.02
CA TYR A 24 -4.32 -2.46 -1.25
C TYR A 24 -5.36 -2.76 -2.34
N PHE A 25 -5.15 -3.88 -3.02
CA PHE A 25 -6.06 -4.35 -4.04
C PHE A 25 -7.01 -5.39 -3.44
N ALA A 26 -8.31 -5.12 -3.43
CA ALA A 26 -9.29 -5.99 -2.75
C ALA A 26 -9.26 -7.47 -3.22
N PRO A 27 -8.97 -7.79 -4.50
CA PRO A 27 -8.79 -9.19 -4.94
C PRO A 27 -7.51 -9.87 -4.41
N GLU A 28 -6.51 -9.13 -3.93
CA GLU A 28 -5.22 -9.66 -3.41
C GLU A 28 -5.31 -10.10 -1.94
N ARG A 29 -6.39 -10.81 -1.61
CA ARG A 29 -6.59 -11.32 -0.26
C ARG A 29 -5.63 -12.48 0.02
N GLY A 30 -5.11 -12.55 1.24
CA GLY A 30 -4.29 -13.67 1.67
C GLY A 30 -2.83 -13.62 1.20
N GLY A 31 -2.33 -12.45 0.79
CA GLY A 31 -0.93 -12.27 0.35
C GLY A 31 -0.67 -12.67 -1.10
N ARG A 32 -1.72 -13.02 -1.86
CA ARG A 32 -1.60 -13.32 -3.29
C ARG A 32 -1.45 -12.03 -4.09
N ILE A 33 -0.43 -11.97 -4.94
CA ILE A 33 -0.26 -10.90 -5.91
C ILE A 33 -0.97 -11.25 -7.22
N VAL A 34 -1.82 -10.34 -7.69
CA VAL A 34 -2.55 -10.37 -8.97
C VAL A 34 -2.11 -9.20 -9.87
N CYS A 35 -1.71 -8.08 -9.29
CA CYS A 35 -1.29 -6.88 -9.99
C CYS A 35 0.10 -7.04 -10.63
N SER A 36 0.14 -7.39 -11.91
CA SER A 36 1.37 -7.52 -12.72
C SER A 36 1.27 -6.76 -14.05
N GLY A 37 2.41 -6.58 -14.73
CA GLY A 37 2.45 -5.93 -16.04
C GLY A 37 1.91 -4.49 -15.98
N ALA A 38 0.95 -4.18 -16.85
CA ALA A 38 0.33 -2.85 -16.93
C ALA A 38 -0.29 -2.37 -15.60
N CYS A 39 -0.74 -3.29 -14.73
CA CYS A 39 -1.27 -2.93 -13.43
C CYS A 39 -0.24 -2.16 -12.59
N THR A 40 1.02 -2.58 -12.63
CA THR A 40 2.10 -1.96 -11.85
C THR A 40 2.51 -0.57 -12.34
N THR A 41 2.10 -0.19 -13.55
CA THR A 41 2.32 1.17 -14.07
C THR A 41 1.38 2.17 -13.40
N TYR A 42 0.13 1.77 -13.15
CA TYR A 42 -0.87 2.62 -12.48
C TYR A 42 -0.84 2.46 -10.96
N TRP A 43 -0.45 1.26 -10.50
CA TRP A 43 -0.34 0.90 -9.09
C TRP A 43 1.08 0.41 -8.80
N PRO A 44 2.07 1.31 -8.72
CA PRO A 44 3.44 0.91 -8.43
C PRO A 44 3.53 0.21 -7.07
N PRO A 45 4.16 -0.99 -7.00
CA PRO A 45 4.43 -1.66 -5.73
C PRO A 45 5.21 -0.75 -4.78
N SER A 46 4.82 -0.74 -3.52
CA SER A 46 5.58 -0.02 -2.50
C SER A 46 6.72 -0.91 -2.00
N TYR A 47 7.96 -0.57 -2.36
CA TYR A 47 9.13 -1.36 -1.99
C TYR A 47 9.73 -0.92 -0.64
N SER A 48 10.20 -1.91 0.11
CA SER A 48 11.03 -1.71 1.30
C SER A 48 12.45 -1.32 0.88
N ALA A 49 13.03 -0.31 1.54
CA ALA A 49 14.40 0.12 1.25
C ALA A 49 15.48 -0.74 1.92
N THR A 50 15.16 -1.47 2.99
CA THR A 50 16.15 -2.15 3.84
C THR A 50 15.78 -3.59 4.20
N GLY A 51 14.82 -4.21 3.50
CA GLY A 51 14.36 -5.59 3.72
C GLY A 51 13.55 -5.81 5.01
N ASN A 52 13.89 -5.12 6.10
CA ASN A 52 13.14 -5.10 7.36
C ASN A 52 12.28 -3.83 7.45
N PRO A 53 10.97 -3.94 7.19
CA PRO A 53 10.09 -2.79 7.23
C PRO A 53 9.70 -2.49 8.69
N ALA A 54 9.86 -1.23 9.10
CA ALA A 54 9.46 -0.80 10.43
C ALA A 54 8.06 -0.19 10.41
N ALA A 55 7.23 -0.58 11.37
CA ALA A 55 5.99 0.12 11.67
C ALA A 55 6.34 1.44 12.39
N GLY A 56 5.94 2.58 11.82
CA GLY A 56 6.06 3.87 12.50
C GLY A 56 4.93 4.08 13.50
N ALA A 57 4.93 5.25 14.15
CA ALA A 57 3.92 5.60 15.14
C ALA A 57 2.49 5.45 14.58
N GLY A 58 1.61 4.78 15.34
CA GLY A 58 0.21 4.55 14.97
C GLY A 58 -0.03 3.36 14.05
N VAL A 59 1.01 2.64 13.62
CA VAL A 59 0.88 1.42 12.82
C VAL A 59 0.90 0.20 13.74
N ILE A 60 -0.28 -0.36 14.01
CA ILE A 60 -0.48 -1.46 14.98
C ILE A 60 -0.49 -2.88 14.36
N GLY A 61 -0.40 -2.96 13.04
CA GLY A 61 -0.53 -4.21 12.29
C GLY A 61 0.81 -4.84 11.97
N ARG A 62 0.76 -6.08 11.49
CA ARG A 62 1.94 -6.83 11.06
C ARG A 62 2.42 -6.31 9.72
N LEU A 63 3.67 -5.87 9.67
CA LEU A 63 4.34 -5.44 8.46
C LEU A 63 5.40 -6.48 8.08
N THR A 64 5.32 -6.98 6.86
CA THR A 64 6.25 -7.96 6.28
C THR A 64 6.63 -7.51 4.87
N VAL A 65 7.46 -8.32 4.20
CA VAL A 65 7.76 -8.14 2.78
C VAL A 65 7.45 -9.41 1.99
N ILE A 66 7.20 -9.24 0.70
CA ILE A 66 7.13 -10.32 -0.28
C ILE A 66 8.09 -10.00 -1.43
N MET A 67 8.87 -11.00 -1.85
CA MET A 67 9.84 -10.82 -2.93
C MET A 67 9.11 -10.67 -4.27
N ARG A 68 9.48 -9.64 -5.03
CA ARG A 68 8.99 -9.35 -6.38
C ARG A 68 10.19 -9.08 -7.29
N GLY A 69 10.01 -9.15 -8.61
CA GLY A 69 11.09 -8.88 -9.58
C GLY A 69 11.77 -7.50 -9.44
N GLY A 70 11.10 -6.51 -8.83
CA GLY A 70 11.66 -5.19 -8.55
C GLY A 70 12.18 -4.97 -7.13
N GLY A 71 12.18 -6.01 -6.28
CA GLY A 71 12.60 -5.95 -4.88
C GLY A 71 11.52 -6.40 -3.89
N ASP A 72 11.79 -6.17 -2.60
CA ASP A 72 10.91 -6.56 -1.50
C ASP A 72 9.72 -5.61 -1.39
N GLN A 73 8.55 -6.05 -1.84
CA GLN A 73 7.31 -5.29 -1.72
C GLN A 73 6.77 -5.38 -0.29
N LEU A 74 6.32 -4.24 0.25
CA LEU A 74 5.71 -4.15 1.57
C LEU A 74 4.35 -4.86 1.60
N VAL A 75 4.11 -5.59 2.69
CA VAL A 75 2.85 -6.30 2.95
C VAL A 75 2.38 -5.93 4.35
N TYR A 76 1.16 -5.43 4.48
CA TYR A 76 0.56 -5.07 5.76
C TYR A 76 -0.65 -5.95 6.06
N ASN A 77 -0.64 -6.65 7.19
CA ASN A 77 -1.69 -7.60 7.57
C ASN A 77 -2.07 -8.54 6.42
N ASN A 78 -1.06 -9.08 5.70
CA ASN A 78 -1.24 -9.97 4.55
C ASN A 78 -1.81 -9.32 3.27
N TRP A 79 -1.80 -7.98 3.19
CA TRP A 79 -2.15 -7.23 1.99
C TRP A 79 -0.91 -6.61 1.35
N PRO A 80 -0.61 -6.92 0.08
CA PRO A 80 0.44 -6.23 -0.65
C PRO A 80 0.10 -4.74 -0.81
N LEU A 81 1.08 -3.88 -0.54
CA LEU A 81 0.90 -2.44 -0.54
C LEU A 81 1.41 -1.81 -1.83
N TYR A 82 0.67 -0.82 -2.30
CA TYR A 82 0.93 -0.09 -3.53
C TYR A 82 0.80 1.41 -3.31
N THR A 83 1.43 2.19 -4.17
CA THR A 83 1.13 3.60 -4.35
C THR A 83 0.25 3.77 -5.59
N PHE A 84 -0.36 4.94 -5.76
CA PHE A 84 -1.15 5.25 -6.95
C PHE A 84 -0.43 6.25 -7.84
N ALA A 85 -0.34 5.98 -9.15
CA ALA A 85 0.30 6.87 -10.11
C ALA A 85 -0.47 8.20 -10.30
N GLY A 86 -1.79 8.20 -10.07
CA GLY A 86 -2.61 9.41 -10.11
C GLY A 86 -2.52 10.28 -8.84
N ASP A 87 -1.81 9.83 -7.81
CA ASP A 87 -1.34 10.72 -6.76
C ASP A 87 -0.05 11.38 -7.26
N SER A 88 0.05 12.71 -7.24
CA SER A 88 1.25 13.50 -7.55
C SER A 88 1.93 14.05 -6.30
N ALA A 89 1.22 14.14 -5.17
CA ALA A 89 1.71 14.73 -3.93
C ALA A 89 1.32 13.92 -2.68
N ALA A 90 2.04 14.17 -1.58
CA ALA A 90 1.80 13.52 -0.29
C ALA A 90 0.40 13.84 0.26
N GLY A 91 -0.34 12.82 0.67
CA GLY A 91 -1.68 12.95 1.27
C GLY A 91 -2.84 13.01 0.30
N GLN A 92 -2.55 12.93 -1.00
CA GLN A 92 -3.60 12.64 -1.97
C GLN A 92 -4.09 11.21 -1.78
N THR A 93 -5.39 11.04 -1.96
CA THR A 93 -6.10 9.76 -1.79
C THR A 93 -6.89 9.43 -3.05
N ASN A 94 -6.41 9.88 -4.22
CA ASN A 94 -7.17 9.83 -5.48
C ASN A 94 -7.39 8.40 -5.97
N GLY A 95 -6.59 7.45 -5.50
CA GLY A 95 -6.75 6.03 -5.78
C GLY A 95 -7.91 5.38 -5.02
N GLN A 96 -8.50 6.06 -4.03
CA GLN A 96 -9.56 5.48 -3.21
C GLN A 96 -10.76 5.12 -4.05
N GLY A 97 -11.10 3.84 -4.06
CA GLY A 97 -12.30 3.33 -4.71
C GLY A 97 -12.20 3.18 -6.22
N VAL A 98 -11.03 3.41 -6.81
CA VAL A 98 -10.78 3.13 -8.24
C VAL A 98 -11.04 1.66 -8.52
N VAL A 99 -11.81 1.39 -9.57
CA VAL A 99 -12.08 0.03 -10.06
C VAL A 99 -11.31 -0.17 -11.36
N GLY A 100 -10.44 -1.18 -11.39
CA GLY A 100 -9.57 -1.48 -12.53
C GLY A 100 -8.82 -2.79 -12.32
N PHE A 101 -8.30 -3.36 -13.41
CA PHE A 101 -7.54 -4.63 -13.37
C PHE A 101 -8.29 -5.80 -12.70
N GLY A 102 -9.63 -5.78 -12.76
CA GLY A 102 -10.48 -6.84 -12.20
C GLY A 102 -10.89 -6.64 -10.74
N GLY A 103 -10.69 -5.46 -10.14
CA GLY A 103 -11.15 -5.22 -8.77
C GLY A 103 -11.08 -3.77 -8.30
N LYS A 104 -11.31 -3.57 -7.01
CA LYS A 104 -11.31 -2.26 -6.36
C LYS A 104 -10.03 -2.01 -5.58
N TRP A 105 -9.52 -0.79 -5.68
CA TRP A 105 -8.38 -0.28 -4.92
C TRP A 105 -8.88 0.55 -3.75
N LEU A 106 -8.28 0.33 -2.58
CA LEU A 106 -8.71 0.94 -1.33
C LEU A 106 -7.50 1.42 -0.54
N VAL A 107 -7.65 2.54 0.16
CA VAL A 107 -6.62 3.04 1.07
C VAL A 107 -6.38 2.02 2.17
N ALA A 108 -5.11 1.74 2.44
CA ALA A 108 -4.74 0.93 3.58
C ALA A 108 -4.85 1.80 4.84
N THR A 109 -5.58 1.33 5.85
CA THR A 109 -5.69 2.01 7.15
C THR A 109 -4.91 1.23 8.21
N PRO A 110 -4.52 1.86 9.34
CA PRO A 110 -3.92 1.13 10.46
C PRO A 110 -4.82 0.05 11.07
N SER A 111 -6.11 0.04 10.75
CA SER A 111 -7.08 -0.95 11.19
C SER A 111 -7.40 -2.01 10.12
N LEU A 112 -6.70 -2.00 8.97
CA LEU A 112 -6.90 -2.95 7.88
C LEU A 112 -6.73 -4.38 8.40
N ARG A 113 -7.77 -5.21 8.25
CA ARG A 113 -7.79 -6.60 8.71
C ARG A 113 -7.28 -7.56 7.62
N PRO A 114 -6.69 -8.71 7.98
CA PRO A 114 -6.23 -9.73 7.02
C PRO A 114 -7.29 -10.37 6.11
#